data_AF-A0A165MJG0-F1
#
_entry.id   AF-A0A165MJG0-F1
#
_cell.length_a   1.000
_cell.length_b   1.000
_cell.length_c   1.000
_cell.angle_alpha   90.00
_cell.angle_beta   90.00
_cell.angle_gamma   90.00
#
_symmetry.space_group_name_H-M   'P 1'
#
loop_
_entity.id
_entity.type
_entity.pdbx_description
1 polymer ?
#
loop_
_entity_poly.entity_id
_entity_poly.type
_entity_poly.pdbx_seq_one_letter_code
_entity_poly.pdbx_strand_id
1 'polypeptide(L)'
;MNAHAQQRNPLRPMPGSDLLRIVEAICALVVDCHVAETRAAAAVTASRFKADRALASIRAAVERAFPDSIHGPSSLDSLPLSILNWTCAYLASGDIRALSRTNRRLRSQSLSYLATLNAGTPPRLFTCGWVHGYRTAYGRRMVSARLHDSGCTSDVADALDSLHDTLGDDIHDLLVEVTWSPTVEPGLLRALSEPATQLETFTLTTSFNNIHDFNQYPSLALDNWHALFADIAPSLTKCSLNGVRLPSASSAAFQTVTCFEYSILRVMETADISRILALMPLLRTLALTATNFQTGTSETASVEGITHNSLRNILLSTWSECSALPWLPQFQFVDNISLVGPTILALESIPYHVPHGACLESVDALVFSRHKACDLETCIRLHLGFVEFPSSLVLQVSAYPLTWLSIGELVWPDGETVMPAMNTLETLVVILAPCFLIGPHSPYTGIFAVAYTSPSAPDTRWEMPRLRELRISSPPLSQDSPHLTHNWQPCLCGSFTVSLHDVSSFIRHCVSFSAPKLDTVVVAGVTVIDYDFAAAWTDLVRLTEEIDIEEGCDTDYARHVPATPGLAGDVEKYFSTL
;
A
#
# COMPACT_ATOMS: atom_id res chain seq x y z
N MET A 1 45.08 6.63 35.28
CA MET A 1 44.29 5.65 34.52
C MET A 1 43.35 6.43 33.61
N ASN A 2 43.71 6.52 32.33
CA ASN A 2 42.99 7.26 31.30
C ASN A 2 41.96 6.36 30.62
N ALA A 3 40.74 6.87 30.43
CA ALA A 3 39.82 6.37 29.42
C ALA A 3 38.94 7.54 28.93
N HIS A 4 39.48 8.34 27.99
CA HIS A 4 38.67 9.23 27.17
C HIS A 4 38.20 8.43 25.95
N ALA A 5 36.91 8.11 25.89
CA ALA A 5 36.25 7.67 24.68
C ALA A 5 36.04 8.90 23.78
N GLN A 6 36.83 9.01 22.71
CA GLN A 6 36.58 9.97 21.63
C GLN A 6 35.31 9.55 20.88
N GLN A 7 34.24 10.31 21.04
CA GLN A 7 33.10 10.31 20.11
C GLN A 7 33.62 10.67 18.71
N ARG A 8 33.44 9.75 17.75
CA ARG A 8 33.70 10.01 16.32
C ARG A 8 32.70 11.06 15.85
N ASN A 9 33.22 12.16 15.30
CA ASN A 9 32.42 13.20 14.65
C ASN A 9 31.48 12.56 13.60
N PRO A 10 30.20 12.96 13.53
CA PRO A 10 29.36 12.63 12.39
C PRO A 10 29.99 13.22 11.14
N LEU A 11 30.22 12.38 10.13
CA LEU A 11 30.76 12.79 8.84
C LEU A 11 29.91 13.94 8.29
N ARG A 12 30.52 15.11 8.06
CA ARG A 12 29.85 16.19 7.32
C ARG A 12 29.44 15.67 5.94
N PRO A 13 28.24 15.98 5.45
CA PRO A 13 27.84 15.63 4.09
C PRO A 13 28.84 16.24 3.09
N MET A 14 29.33 15.40 2.18
CA MET A 14 30.27 15.80 1.13
C MET A 14 29.56 16.80 0.19
N PRO A 15 30.19 17.91 -0.19
CA PRO A 15 29.61 18.86 -1.16
C PRO A 15 29.29 18.15 -2.48
N GLY A 16 28.12 18.43 -3.07
CA GLY A 16 27.67 17.77 -4.29
C GLY A 16 28.63 17.91 -5.47
N SER A 17 29.40 19.01 -5.54
CA SER A 17 30.43 19.23 -6.56
C SER A 17 31.61 18.27 -6.47
N ASP A 18 31.96 17.82 -5.27
CA ASP A 18 33.11 16.92 -5.06
C ASP A 18 32.72 15.47 -5.37
N LEU A 19 31.49 15.11 -5.02
CA LEU A 19 30.88 13.84 -5.44
C LEU A 19 30.79 13.74 -6.97
N LEU A 20 30.33 14.81 -7.64
CA LEU A 20 30.21 14.86 -9.09
C LEU A 20 31.57 14.61 -9.77
N ARG A 21 32.64 15.24 -9.28
CA ARG A 21 34.01 15.02 -9.79
C ARG A 21 34.52 13.59 -9.59
N ILE A 22 34.17 12.95 -8.47
CA ILE A 22 34.52 11.53 -8.23
C ILE A 22 33.78 10.64 -9.23
N VAL A 23 32.49 10.91 -9.45
CA VAL A 23 31.66 10.19 -10.43
C VAL A 23 32.21 10.36 -11.84
N GLU A 24 32.49 11.60 -12.27
CA GLU A 24 33.08 11.91 -13.59
C GLU A 24 34.42 11.19 -13.81
N ALA A 25 35.28 11.13 -12.78
CA ALA A 25 36.56 10.44 -12.86
C ALA A 25 36.41 8.91 -12.96
N ILE A 26 35.40 8.33 -12.30
CA ILE A 26 35.09 6.91 -12.42
C ILE A 26 34.45 6.60 -13.78
N CYS A 27 33.52 7.42 -14.26
CA CYS A 27 32.92 7.27 -15.58
C CYS A 27 33.97 7.34 -16.69
N ALA A 28 34.89 8.30 -16.65
CA ALA A 28 36.00 8.40 -17.61
C ALA A 28 36.89 7.13 -17.61
N LEU A 29 37.08 6.52 -16.45
CA LEU A 29 37.83 5.27 -16.30
C LEU A 29 37.10 4.06 -16.89
N VAL A 30 35.80 3.96 -16.63
CA VAL A 30 35.00 2.83 -17.11
C VAL A 30 34.80 2.89 -18.62
N VAL A 31 34.60 4.10 -19.17
CA VAL A 31 34.57 4.33 -20.63
C VAL A 31 35.89 3.90 -21.28
N ASP A 32 37.04 4.25 -20.69
CA ASP A 32 38.35 3.79 -21.18
C ASP A 32 38.54 2.26 -21.04
N CYS A 33 37.95 1.64 -20.01
CA CYS A 33 37.94 0.18 -19.86
C CYS A 33 37.04 -0.52 -20.90
N HIS A 34 35.90 0.07 -21.27
CA HIS A 34 34.96 -0.50 -22.24
C HIS A 34 35.49 -0.43 -23.67
N VAL A 35 36.17 0.68 -24.02
CA VAL A 35 36.91 0.84 -25.29
C VAL A 35 38.13 -0.10 -25.36
N ALA A 36 38.71 -0.43 -24.20
CA ALA A 36 39.78 -1.42 -24.11
C ALA A 36 39.26 -2.87 -24.20
N GLU A 37 38.10 -3.20 -23.60
CA GLU A 37 37.48 -4.54 -23.66
C GLU A 37 37.02 -4.91 -25.08
N THR A 38 36.45 -3.98 -25.85
CA THR A 38 36.12 -4.19 -27.28
C THR A 38 37.36 -4.42 -28.15
N ARG A 39 38.55 -4.01 -27.71
CA ARG A 39 39.84 -4.32 -28.36
C ARG A 39 40.60 -5.49 -27.69
N ALA A 40 40.14 -6.01 -26.55
CA ALA A 40 40.83 -7.03 -25.75
C ALA A 40 40.46 -8.49 -26.08
N ALA A 41 39.59 -8.73 -27.05
CA ALA A 41 39.38 -10.07 -27.60
C ALA A 41 40.64 -10.67 -28.28
N ALA A 42 41.76 -9.94 -28.34
CA ALA A 42 43.00 -10.37 -29.00
C ALA A 42 44.28 -10.43 -28.14
N ALA A 43 44.30 -10.11 -26.84
CA ALA A 43 45.56 -10.21 -26.07
C ALA A 43 45.38 -10.39 -24.55
N VAL A 44 45.52 -11.64 -24.09
CA VAL A 44 45.61 -12.01 -22.68
C VAL A 44 47.04 -11.77 -22.18
N THR A 45 47.25 -10.69 -21.43
CA THR A 45 48.28 -10.49 -20.36
C THR A 45 48.40 -9.02 -19.90
N ALA A 46 47.77 -8.06 -20.58
CA ALA A 46 47.93 -6.63 -20.29
C ALA A 46 47.04 -6.05 -19.16
N SER A 47 46.17 -6.82 -18.50
CA SER A 47 45.11 -6.27 -17.63
C SER A 47 45.61 -5.67 -16.32
N ARG A 48 46.69 -6.22 -15.73
CA ARG A 48 47.16 -5.78 -14.40
C ARG A 48 47.86 -4.43 -14.43
N PHE A 49 48.73 -4.22 -15.42
CA PHE A 49 49.50 -2.98 -15.56
C PHE A 49 48.63 -1.77 -15.95
N LYS A 50 47.58 -2.00 -16.75
CA LYS A 50 46.62 -0.96 -17.10
C LYS A 50 45.71 -0.60 -15.91
N ALA A 51 45.27 -1.59 -15.13
CA ALA A 51 44.53 -1.35 -13.89
C ALA A 51 45.36 -0.56 -12.85
N ASP A 52 46.63 -0.91 -12.68
CA ASP A 52 47.53 -0.21 -11.76
C ASP A 52 47.80 1.25 -12.20
N ARG A 53 47.99 1.49 -13.50
CA ARG A 53 48.16 2.84 -14.06
C ARG A 53 46.88 3.68 -13.94
N ALA A 54 45.72 3.05 -14.14
CA ALA A 54 44.42 3.69 -14.03
C ALA A 54 44.10 4.07 -12.56
N LEU A 55 44.41 3.19 -11.60
CA LEU A 55 44.35 3.46 -10.17
C LEU A 55 45.29 4.61 -9.75
N ALA A 56 46.48 4.69 -10.36
CA ALA A 56 47.41 5.79 -10.12
C ALA A 56 46.88 7.14 -10.65
N SER A 57 46.22 7.15 -11.80
CA SER A 57 45.58 8.35 -12.36
C SER A 57 44.39 8.83 -11.51
N ILE A 58 43.55 7.90 -11.01
CA ILE A 58 42.47 8.23 -10.08
C ILE A 58 43.03 8.79 -8.78
N ARG A 59 44.07 8.16 -8.22
CA ARG A 59 44.76 8.65 -7.02
C ARG A 59 45.20 10.10 -7.20
N ALA A 60 45.87 10.41 -8.31
CA ALA A 60 46.34 11.76 -8.60
C ALA A 60 45.21 12.77 -8.87
N ALA A 61 44.04 12.33 -9.33
CA ALA A 61 42.87 13.18 -9.56
C ALA A 61 42.11 13.47 -8.24
N VAL A 62 41.94 12.46 -7.39
CA VAL A 62 41.36 12.59 -6.04
C VAL A 62 42.26 13.48 -5.17
N GLU A 63 43.58 13.27 -5.20
CA GLU A 63 44.55 14.11 -4.47
C GLU A 63 44.54 15.58 -4.95
N ARG A 64 44.28 15.85 -6.23
CA ARG A 64 44.13 17.22 -6.76
C ARG A 64 42.78 17.85 -6.43
N ALA A 65 41.72 17.05 -6.32
CA ALA A 65 40.37 17.53 -6.05
C ALA A 65 40.13 17.87 -4.57
N PHE A 66 40.94 17.32 -3.65
CA PHE A 66 40.84 17.58 -2.21
C PHE A 66 42.16 18.12 -1.64
N PRO A 67 42.44 19.43 -1.76
CA PRO A 67 43.74 19.94 -1.33
C PRO A 67 43.92 19.99 0.20
N ASP A 68 42.91 20.33 1.01
CA ASP A 68 43.25 20.88 2.34
C ASP A 68 42.32 20.62 3.56
N SER A 69 41.38 19.66 3.58
CA SER A 69 40.61 19.48 4.85
C SER A 69 40.06 18.11 5.23
N ILE A 70 40.32 17.04 4.47
CA ILE A 70 39.96 15.69 4.91
C ILE A 70 41.19 14.81 4.78
N HIS A 71 41.91 14.62 5.90
CA HIS A 71 42.80 13.47 6.05
C HIS A 71 41.92 12.20 6.11
N GLY A 72 41.47 11.77 4.95
CA GLY A 72 40.68 10.58 4.66
C GLY A 72 41.22 9.91 3.39
N PRO A 73 40.90 8.63 3.18
CA PRO A 73 41.93 7.64 2.95
C PRO A 73 42.30 7.47 1.46
N SER A 74 43.60 7.27 1.22
CA SER A 74 44.31 7.40 -0.07
C SER A 74 44.04 6.31 -1.13
N SER A 75 42.94 5.55 -0.98
CA SER A 75 42.52 4.49 -1.89
C SER A 75 40.99 4.41 -1.99
N LEU A 76 40.45 4.18 -3.20
CA LEU A 76 39.03 3.87 -3.41
C LEU A 76 38.54 2.74 -2.49
N ASP A 77 39.39 1.75 -2.24
CA ASP A 77 39.12 0.61 -1.34
C ASP A 77 38.94 1.01 0.12
N SER A 78 39.37 2.21 0.50
CA SER A 78 39.29 2.73 1.86
C SER A 78 38.16 3.73 2.05
N LEU A 79 37.41 4.05 1.00
CA LEU A 79 36.20 4.86 1.13
C LEU A 79 35.21 4.22 2.11
N PRO A 80 34.58 5.01 2.99
CA PRO A 80 33.45 4.55 3.78
C PRO A 80 32.38 3.93 2.87
N LEU A 81 31.76 2.84 3.33
CA LEU A 81 30.72 2.14 2.56
C LEU A 81 29.56 3.06 2.14
N SER A 82 29.23 4.05 2.97
CA SER A 82 28.22 5.07 2.64
C SER A 82 28.59 5.91 1.41
N ILE A 83 29.85 6.32 1.29
CA ILE A 83 30.35 7.09 0.14
C ILE A 83 30.42 6.21 -1.09
N LEU A 84 30.92 4.97 -0.97
CA LEU A 84 30.95 4.04 -2.09
C LEU A 84 29.55 3.67 -2.59
N ASN A 85 28.59 3.45 -1.69
CA ASN A 85 27.19 3.22 -2.03
C ASN A 85 26.58 4.45 -2.72
N TRP A 86 26.91 5.65 -2.25
CA TRP A 86 26.53 6.89 -2.91
C TRP A 86 27.13 6.95 -4.31
N THR A 87 28.43 6.73 -4.47
CA THR A 87 29.10 6.72 -5.78
C THR A 87 28.50 5.67 -6.71
N CYS A 88 28.25 4.44 -6.23
CA CYS A 88 27.59 3.40 -7.01
C CYS A 88 26.16 3.79 -7.42
N ALA A 89 25.47 4.63 -6.65
CA ALA A 89 24.14 5.13 -7.04
C ALA A 89 24.17 6.02 -8.29
N TYR A 90 25.31 6.63 -8.62
CA TYR A 90 25.47 7.48 -9.81
C TYR A 90 26.10 6.75 -11.00
N LEU A 91 26.42 5.47 -10.88
CA LEU A 91 27.05 4.68 -11.94
C LEU A 91 26.01 3.79 -12.63
N ALA A 92 26.15 3.59 -13.94
CA ALA A 92 25.33 2.61 -14.65
C ALA A 92 25.61 1.19 -14.12
N SER A 93 24.65 0.28 -14.25
CA SER A 93 24.82 -1.10 -13.75
C SER A 93 26.03 -1.81 -14.38
N GLY A 94 26.34 -1.51 -15.65
CA GLY A 94 27.54 -1.95 -16.36
C GLY A 94 28.82 -1.44 -15.68
N ASP A 95 28.82 -0.18 -15.25
CA ASP A 95 29.96 0.46 -14.61
C ASP A 95 30.18 -0.04 -13.19
N ILE A 96 29.10 -0.32 -12.44
CA ILE A 96 29.21 -0.96 -11.12
C ILE A 96 29.78 -2.38 -11.27
N ARG A 97 29.38 -3.12 -12.31
CA ARG A 97 29.97 -4.44 -12.63
C ARG A 97 31.43 -4.30 -13.02
N ALA A 98 31.80 -3.31 -13.82
CA ALA A 98 33.19 -3.02 -14.18
C ALA A 98 34.02 -2.65 -12.94
N LEU A 99 33.50 -1.78 -12.07
CA LEU A 99 34.10 -1.39 -10.80
C LEU A 99 34.31 -2.61 -9.89
N SER A 100 33.35 -3.53 -9.84
CA SER A 100 33.45 -4.78 -9.08
C SER A 100 34.58 -5.70 -9.57
N ARG A 101 35.06 -5.53 -10.81
CA ARG A 101 36.17 -6.32 -11.37
C ARG A 101 37.54 -5.73 -11.06
N THR A 102 37.61 -4.47 -10.60
CA THR A 102 38.89 -3.77 -10.38
C THR A 102 39.62 -4.21 -9.10
N ASN A 103 38.89 -4.50 -8.02
CA ASN A 103 39.46 -4.83 -6.71
C ASN A 103 38.57 -5.81 -5.94
N ARG A 104 39.14 -6.73 -5.15
CA ARG A 104 38.40 -7.72 -4.35
C ARG A 104 37.48 -7.08 -3.30
N ARG A 105 37.89 -5.97 -2.70
CA ARG A 105 37.08 -5.26 -1.69
C ARG A 105 35.94 -4.48 -2.35
N LEU A 106 36.23 -3.71 -3.40
CA LEU A 106 35.20 -3.07 -4.23
C LEU A 106 34.25 -4.13 -4.80
N ARG A 107 34.74 -5.30 -5.21
CA ARG A 107 33.88 -6.43 -5.61
C ARG A 107 32.88 -6.79 -4.52
N SER A 108 33.35 -7.04 -3.31
CA SER A 108 32.45 -7.44 -2.21
C SER A 108 31.43 -6.36 -1.88
N GLN A 109 31.81 -5.08 -1.96
CA GLN A 109 30.96 -3.96 -1.60
C GLN A 109 30.00 -3.56 -2.73
N SER A 110 30.49 -3.43 -3.96
CA SER A 110 29.67 -3.15 -5.15
C SER A 110 28.74 -4.30 -5.50
N LEU A 111 29.15 -5.57 -5.33
CA LEU A 111 28.23 -6.71 -5.47
C LEU A 111 27.24 -6.79 -4.32
N SER A 112 27.62 -6.42 -3.10
CA SER A 112 26.66 -6.29 -2.00
C SER A 112 25.66 -5.18 -2.29
N TYR A 113 26.10 -4.04 -2.83
CA TYR A 113 25.22 -2.94 -3.25
C TYR A 113 24.28 -3.37 -4.38
N LEU A 114 24.78 -4.08 -5.40
CA LEU A 114 23.95 -4.71 -6.44
C LEU A 114 22.98 -5.74 -5.86
N ALA A 115 23.40 -6.54 -4.88
CA ALA A 115 22.52 -7.47 -4.20
C ALA A 115 21.44 -6.75 -3.37
N THR A 116 21.76 -5.61 -2.76
CA THR A 116 20.78 -4.76 -2.07
C THR A 116 19.82 -4.09 -3.05
N LEU A 117 20.31 -3.65 -4.21
CA LEU A 117 19.49 -3.17 -5.33
C LEU A 117 18.54 -4.28 -5.84
N ASN A 118 18.97 -5.55 -5.78
CA ASN A 118 18.18 -6.71 -6.19
C ASN A 118 17.19 -7.18 -5.11
N ALA A 119 17.46 -6.86 -3.84
CA ALA A 119 16.68 -7.32 -2.68
C ALA A 119 15.66 -6.27 -2.17
N GLY A 120 15.63 -5.07 -2.74
CA GLY A 120 14.72 -4.01 -2.33
C GLY A 120 14.71 -2.82 -3.29
N THR A 121 13.73 -1.93 -3.09
CA THR A 121 13.55 -0.70 -3.87
C THR A 121 14.86 0.09 -3.94
N PRO A 122 15.43 0.32 -5.14
CA PRO A 122 16.74 0.94 -5.27
C PRO A 122 16.73 2.37 -4.70
N PRO A 123 17.83 2.84 -4.06
CA PRO A 123 17.94 4.24 -3.66
C PRO A 123 17.71 5.14 -4.88
N ARG A 124 16.78 6.10 -4.74
CA ARG A 124 16.16 6.95 -5.77
C ARG A 124 17.11 7.92 -6.52
N LEU A 125 18.39 7.61 -6.69
CA LEU A 125 19.36 8.56 -7.24
C LEU A 125 19.74 8.21 -8.70
N PHE A 126 19.22 9.03 -9.62
CA PHE A 126 19.83 9.53 -10.87
C PHE A 126 20.46 8.60 -11.93
N THR A 127 20.04 7.34 -12.08
CA THR A 127 20.37 6.59 -13.32
C THR A 127 19.31 6.82 -14.41
N CYS A 128 19.76 7.22 -15.61
CA CYS A 128 18.94 7.52 -16.80
C CYS A 128 18.18 6.29 -17.33
N GLY A 129 18.64 5.08 -17.02
CA GLY A 129 17.90 3.88 -17.34
C GLY A 129 18.66 2.62 -16.94
N TRP A 130 17.94 1.55 -16.63
CA TRP A 130 18.53 0.25 -16.39
C TRP A 130 17.53 -0.87 -16.64
N VAL A 131 18.05 -2.05 -16.98
CA VAL A 131 17.31 -3.30 -17.10
C VAL A 131 18.01 -4.34 -16.24
N HIS A 132 17.23 -5.07 -15.45
CA HIS A 132 17.72 -6.13 -14.59
C HIS A 132 16.86 -7.38 -14.74
N GLY A 133 17.48 -8.46 -15.23
CA GLY A 133 16.89 -9.80 -15.22
C GLY A 133 17.49 -10.63 -14.09
N TYR A 134 16.64 -11.28 -13.29
CA TYR A 134 17.07 -12.24 -12.28
C TYR A 134 16.15 -13.46 -12.24
N ARG A 135 16.60 -14.53 -11.57
CA ARG A 135 15.79 -15.74 -11.34
C ARG A 135 15.43 -15.82 -9.87
N THR A 136 14.17 -16.13 -9.58
CA THR A 136 13.71 -16.44 -8.23
C THR A 136 14.31 -17.76 -7.74
N ALA A 137 14.14 -18.07 -6.46
CA ALA A 137 14.56 -19.36 -5.89
C ALA A 137 13.91 -20.57 -6.60
N TYR A 138 12.75 -20.37 -7.24
CA TYR A 138 12.03 -21.37 -8.01
C TYR A 138 12.42 -21.38 -9.49
N GLY A 139 13.45 -20.65 -9.89
CA GLY A 139 13.95 -20.59 -11.26
C GLY A 139 13.14 -19.72 -12.21
N ARG A 140 12.05 -19.09 -11.75
CA ARG A 140 11.22 -18.16 -12.55
C ARG A 140 12.02 -16.90 -12.87
N ARG A 141 11.99 -16.49 -14.13
CA ARG A 141 12.70 -15.29 -14.58
C ARG A 141 11.82 -14.07 -14.39
N MET A 142 12.34 -13.08 -13.68
CA MET A 142 11.75 -11.76 -13.50
C MET A 142 12.63 -10.70 -14.16
N VAL A 143 12.00 -9.74 -14.82
CA VAL A 143 12.65 -8.59 -15.43
C VAL A 143 12.10 -7.32 -14.82
N SER A 144 12.99 -6.47 -14.33
CA SER A 144 12.66 -5.12 -13.88
C SER A 144 13.43 -4.11 -14.72
N ALA A 145 12.76 -3.06 -15.18
CA ALA A 145 13.38 -1.98 -15.92
C ALA A 145 12.94 -0.62 -15.36
N ARG A 146 13.85 0.36 -15.40
CA ARG A 146 13.54 1.77 -15.19
C ARG A 146 14.07 2.55 -16.39
N LEU A 147 13.21 3.37 -17.01
CA LEU A 147 13.52 4.14 -18.22
C LEU A 147 13.26 5.61 -17.91
N HIS A 148 14.30 6.40 -17.63
CA HIS A 148 14.17 7.78 -17.19
C HIS A 148 14.94 8.73 -18.11
N ASP A 149 14.24 9.45 -18.98
CA ASP A 149 14.91 10.41 -19.88
C ASP A 149 15.32 11.69 -19.13
N SER A 150 16.50 11.67 -18.50
CA SER A 150 17.11 12.85 -17.89
C SER A 150 17.99 13.64 -18.87
N GLY A 151 17.81 13.47 -20.19
CA GLY A 151 18.59 14.15 -21.23
C GLY A 151 19.85 13.44 -21.69
N CYS A 152 20.16 12.24 -21.17
CA CYS A 152 21.22 11.36 -21.69
C CYS A 152 20.59 10.27 -22.57
N THR A 153 20.41 10.57 -23.86
CA THR A 153 19.66 9.70 -24.78
C THR A 153 20.34 8.36 -25.07
N SER A 154 21.66 8.25 -24.92
CA SER A 154 22.41 6.99 -25.14
C SER A 154 22.04 5.92 -24.12
N ASP A 155 21.96 6.28 -22.85
CA ASP A 155 21.75 5.31 -21.76
C ASP A 155 20.34 4.70 -21.82
N VAL A 156 19.36 5.51 -22.24
CA VAL A 156 17.98 5.08 -22.42
C VAL A 156 17.85 4.13 -23.62
N ALA A 157 18.52 4.44 -24.73
CA ALA A 157 18.53 3.57 -25.91
C ALA A 157 19.16 2.21 -25.60
N ASP A 158 20.32 2.19 -24.94
CA ASP A 158 20.99 0.95 -24.51
C ASP A 158 20.12 0.15 -23.53
N ALA A 159 19.40 0.82 -22.62
CA ALA A 159 18.45 0.17 -21.73
C ALA A 159 17.25 -0.43 -22.49
N LEU A 160 16.72 0.26 -23.50
CA LEU A 160 15.62 -0.24 -24.33
C LEU A 160 16.03 -1.44 -25.18
N ASP A 161 17.21 -1.41 -25.79
CA ASP A 161 17.77 -2.55 -26.52
C ASP A 161 18.02 -3.73 -25.57
N SER A 162 18.57 -3.46 -24.38
CA SER A 162 18.73 -4.49 -23.35
C SER A 162 17.39 -5.05 -22.87
N LEU A 163 16.34 -4.24 -22.76
CA LEU A 163 14.99 -4.71 -22.42
C LEU A 163 14.49 -5.66 -23.50
N HIS A 164 14.55 -5.26 -24.77
CA HIS A 164 14.15 -6.08 -25.91
C HIS A 164 14.91 -7.41 -25.95
N ASP A 165 16.23 -7.40 -25.80
CA ASP A 165 17.05 -8.62 -25.78
C ASP A 165 16.77 -9.52 -24.55
N THR A 166 16.33 -8.91 -23.45
CA THR A 166 16.01 -9.64 -22.22
C THR A 166 14.62 -10.26 -22.30
N LEU A 167 13.67 -9.62 -23.00
CA LEU A 167 12.31 -10.09 -23.24
C LEU A 167 12.32 -11.35 -24.10
N GLY A 168 12.36 -12.52 -23.44
CA GLY A 168 12.21 -13.82 -24.07
C GLY A 168 11.00 -14.57 -23.52
N ASP A 169 10.65 -15.69 -24.16
CA ASP A 169 9.49 -16.50 -23.82
C ASP A 169 9.49 -17.06 -22.38
N ASP A 170 10.62 -17.04 -21.65
CA ASP A 170 10.73 -17.62 -20.30
C ASP A 170 10.45 -16.64 -19.15
N ILE A 171 10.00 -15.41 -19.45
CA ILE A 171 9.69 -14.40 -18.45
C ILE A 171 8.32 -14.65 -17.83
N HIS A 172 8.27 -14.63 -16.50
CA HIS A 172 7.04 -14.79 -15.73
C HIS A 172 6.56 -13.46 -15.15
N ASP A 173 7.49 -12.56 -14.79
CA ASP A 173 7.18 -11.28 -14.18
C ASP A 173 7.94 -10.14 -14.88
N LEU A 174 7.22 -9.11 -15.32
CA LEU A 174 7.77 -7.93 -15.96
C LEU A 174 7.31 -6.66 -15.24
N LEU A 175 8.26 -5.90 -14.69
CA LEU A 175 8.05 -4.60 -14.05
C LEU A 175 8.80 -3.52 -14.82
N VAL A 176 8.10 -2.51 -15.33
CA VAL A 176 8.70 -1.39 -16.04
C VAL A 176 8.26 -0.08 -15.40
N GLU A 177 9.23 0.73 -14.98
CA GLU A 177 9.01 2.11 -14.51
C GLU A 177 9.51 3.08 -15.58
N VAL A 178 8.69 4.03 -16.01
CA VAL A 178 9.00 4.89 -17.15
C VAL A 178 8.74 6.35 -16.87
N THR A 179 9.61 7.22 -17.36
CA THR A 179 9.32 8.64 -17.56
C THR A 179 9.17 8.85 -19.06
N TRP A 180 7.96 9.16 -19.48
CA TRP A 180 7.64 9.23 -20.90
C TRP A 180 8.44 10.34 -21.60
N SER A 181 9.06 9.97 -22.72
CA SER A 181 9.66 10.88 -23.67
C SER A 181 9.45 10.35 -25.09
N PRO A 182 9.57 11.20 -26.12
CA PRO A 182 9.49 10.77 -27.52
C PRO A 182 10.49 9.67 -27.91
N THR A 183 11.58 9.50 -27.13
CA THR A 183 12.59 8.46 -27.32
C THR A 183 12.20 7.15 -26.65
N VAL A 184 11.66 7.22 -25.42
CA VAL A 184 11.27 6.05 -24.62
C VAL A 184 10.10 5.32 -25.24
N GLU A 185 9.10 6.05 -25.72
CA GLU A 185 7.84 5.46 -26.18
C GLU A 185 8.01 4.47 -27.35
N PRO A 186 8.66 4.81 -28.48
CA PRO A 186 8.80 3.88 -29.59
C PRO A 186 9.68 2.67 -29.25
N GLY A 187 10.73 2.87 -28.46
CA GLY A 187 11.61 1.78 -28.05
C GLY A 187 10.93 0.81 -27.07
N LEU A 188 10.12 1.33 -26.15
CA LEU A 188 9.36 0.49 -25.23
C LEU A 188 8.27 -0.29 -25.98
N LEU A 189 7.56 0.34 -26.91
CA LEU A 189 6.58 -0.34 -27.77
C LEU A 189 7.23 -1.47 -28.57
N ARG A 190 8.42 -1.24 -29.12
CA ARG A 190 9.20 -2.27 -29.82
C ARG A 190 9.64 -3.39 -28.89
N ALA A 191 10.03 -3.08 -27.65
CA ALA A 191 10.39 -4.10 -26.68
C ALA A 191 9.17 -4.98 -26.32
N LEU A 192 8.01 -4.35 -26.11
CA LEU A 192 6.77 -5.02 -25.71
C LEU A 192 5.96 -5.61 -26.89
N SER A 193 6.44 -5.52 -28.14
CA SER A 193 5.72 -6.07 -29.29
C SER A 193 5.96 -7.56 -29.53
N GLU A 194 6.88 -8.18 -28.80
CA GLU A 194 7.17 -9.62 -28.91
C GLU A 194 6.18 -10.45 -28.09
N PRO A 195 5.82 -11.67 -28.52
CA PRO A 195 5.00 -12.60 -27.74
C PRO A 195 5.54 -12.84 -26.33
N ALA A 196 4.64 -12.95 -25.35
CA ALA A 196 4.99 -13.17 -23.94
C ALA A 196 4.24 -14.39 -23.39
N THR A 197 4.58 -15.58 -23.89
CA THR A 197 3.78 -16.80 -23.68
C THR A 197 3.70 -17.28 -22.22
N GLN A 198 4.76 -17.07 -21.43
CA GLN A 198 4.84 -17.48 -20.02
C GLN A 198 4.61 -16.31 -19.03
N LEU A 199 4.33 -15.10 -19.51
CA LEU A 199 4.21 -13.92 -18.65
C LEU A 199 2.95 -14.04 -17.80
N GLU A 200 3.11 -14.10 -16.47
CA GLU A 200 2.04 -14.21 -15.47
C GLU A 200 1.66 -12.83 -14.89
N THR A 201 2.66 -11.96 -14.69
CA THR A 201 2.52 -10.63 -14.09
C THR A 201 3.15 -9.55 -14.96
N PHE A 202 2.38 -8.50 -15.26
CA PHE A 202 2.87 -7.31 -15.96
C PHE A 202 2.54 -6.03 -15.19
N THR A 203 3.57 -5.25 -14.86
CA THR A 203 3.41 -3.94 -14.24
C THR A 203 4.10 -2.87 -15.06
N LEU A 204 3.37 -1.82 -15.43
CA LEU A 204 3.91 -0.63 -16.08
C LEU A 204 3.51 0.61 -15.29
N THR A 205 4.50 1.28 -14.73
CA THR A 205 4.33 2.44 -13.87
C THR A 205 5.00 3.65 -14.48
N THR A 206 4.27 4.75 -14.57
CA THR A 206 4.85 6.02 -14.97
C THR A 206 5.37 6.74 -13.73
N SER A 207 6.64 7.11 -13.74
CA SER A 207 7.23 7.97 -12.73
C SER A 207 7.11 9.42 -13.14
N PHE A 208 6.63 10.24 -12.20
CA PHE A 208 6.47 11.67 -12.40
C PHE A 208 7.22 12.40 -11.31
N ASN A 209 8.04 13.37 -11.71
CA ASN A 209 8.85 14.15 -10.77
C ASN A 209 8.02 15.23 -10.06
N ASN A 210 6.88 15.65 -10.63
CA ASN A 210 6.04 16.71 -10.08
C ASN A 210 4.55 16.49 -10.43
N ILE A 211 3.67 16.58 -9.42
CA ILE A 211 2.20 16.49 -9.55
C ILE A 211 1.65 17.61 -10.47
N HIS A 212 2.39 18.70 -10.65
CA HIS A 212 1.99 19.81 -11.51
C HIS A 212 2.31 19.61 -13.01
N ASP A 213 3.19 18.68 -13.38
CA ASP A 213 3.61 18.49 -14.79
C ASP A 213 2.59 17.67 -15.61
N PHE A 214 1.58 17.09 -14.96
CA PHE A 214 0.60 16.17 -15.56
C PHE A 214 -0.37 16.80 -16.57
N ASN A 215 -0.60 18.11 -16.44
CA ASN A 215 -1.39 18.86 -17.40
C ASN A 215 -0.57 19.19 -18.66
N GLN A 216 0.76 19.16 -18.57
CA GLN A 216 1.67 19.53 -19.65
C GLN A 216 2.06 18.35 -20.52
N TYR A 217 2.10 17.14 -19.97
CA TYR A 217 2.17 15.93 -20.77
C TYR A 217 0.73 15.57 -21.18
N PRO A 218 0.31 15.78 -22.44
CA PRO A 218 -0.87 15.08 -22.94
C PRO A 218 -0.57 13.62 -22.65
N SER A 219 -1.41 12.96 -21.84
CA SER A 219 -1.20 11.55 -21.52
C SER A 219 -0.91 10.85 -22.83
N LEU A 220 0.37 10.49 -23.04
CA LEU A 220 0.87 10.06 -24.33
C LEU A 220 0.06 8.81 -24.59
N ALA A 221 -0.89 8.98 -25.50
CA ALA A 221 -1.70 7.90 -25.94
C ALA A 221 -0.69 7.05 -26.69
N LEU A 222 -0.35 5.90 -26.11
CA LEU A 222 0.25 4.86 -26.89
C LEU A 222 -0.84 4.41 -27.88
N ASP A 223 -1.10 5.24 -28.90
CA ASP A 223 -2.12 5.03 -29.91
C ASP A 223 -1.82 3.74 -30.70
N ASN A 224 -0.64 3.15 -30.51
CA ASN A 224 -0.17 1.90 -31.09
C ASN A 224 -0.12 0.71 -30.10
N TRP A 225 -0.83 0.76 -28.96
CA TRP A 225 -0.93 -0.36 -28.00
C TRP A 225 -1.68 -1.60 -28.51
N HIS A 226 -2.17 -1.56 -29.75
CA HIS A 226 -2.94 -2.64 -30.38
C HIS A 226 -2.20 -3.98 -30.49
N ALA A 227 -0.88 -4.03 -30.27
CA ALA A 227 -0.08 -5.25 -30.36
C ALA A 227 0.78 -5.49 -29.12
N LEU A 228 0.29 -5.10 -27.92
CA LEU A 228 0.98 -5.44 -26.68
C LEU A 228 1.17 -6.96 -26.62
N PHE A 229 2.41 -7.39 -26.46
CA PHE A 229 2.84 -8.79 -26.53
C PHE A 229 2.44 -9.53 -27.80
N ALA A 230 2.34 -8.84 -28.94
CA ALA A 230 1.76 -9.36 -30.18
C ALA A 230 0.36 -9.98 -30.00
N ASP A 231 -0.40 -9.53 -28.99
CA ASP A 231 -1.66 -10.13 -28.54
C ASP A 231 -1.56 -11.59 -28.06
N ILE A 232 -0.35 -12.06 -27.73
CA ILE A 232 -0.05 -13.41 -27.27
C ILE A 232 0.54 -13.34 -25.85
N ALA A 233 -0.33 -13.31 -24.85
CA ALA A 233 0.04 -13.43 -23.43
C ALA A 233 -0.96 -14.34 -22.67
N PRO A 234 -1.11 -15.62 -23.07
CA PRO A 234 -2.14 -16.52 -22.54
C PRO A 234 -1.98 -16.87 -21.06
N SER A 235 -0.81 -16.62 -20.47
CA SER A 235 -0.54 -16.87 -19.05
C SER A 235 -0.75 -15.63 -18.18
N LEU A 236 -1.06 -14.47 -18.79
CA LEU A 236 -1.12 -13.20 -18.08
C LEU A 236 -2.36 -13.16 -17.19
N THR A 237 -2.14 -13.26 -15.88
CA THR A 237 -3.22 -13.27 -14.88
C THR A 237 -3.28 -11.98 -14.06
N LYS A 238 -2.13 -11.30 -13.89
CA LYS A 238 -2.02 -10.06 -13.12
C LYS A 238 -1.49 -8.94 -13.98
N CYS A 239 -2.19 -7.81 -14.01
CA CYS A 239 -1.71 -6.62 -14.70
C CYS A 239 -1.92 -5.36 -13.85
N SER A 240 -0.90 -4.51 -13.78
CA SER A 240 -0.96 -3.22 -13.09
C SER A 240 -0.47 -2.11 -14.02
N LEU A 241 -1.31 -1.13 -14.30
CA LEU A 241 -1.01 0.00 -15.17
C LEU A 241 -1.21 1.30 -14.39
N ASN A 242 -0.12 2.01 -14.13
CA ASN A 242 -0.13 3.26 -13.35
C ASN A 242 0.37 4.44 -14.20
N GLY A 243 -0.48 5.45 -14.40
CA GLY A 243 -0.18 6.65 -15.15
C GLY A 243 -0.21 6.45 -16.68
N VAL A 244 -0.74 5.33 -17.17
CA VAL A 244 -0.80 4.97 -18.59
C VAL A 244 -2.25 4.90 -19.07
N ARG A 245 -2.52 5.22 -20.34
CA ARG A 245 -3.86 5.06 -20.91
C ARG A 245 -4.14 3.59 -21.22
N LEU A 246 -5.41 3.19 -21.10
CA LEU A 246 -5.85 1.85 -21.47
C LEU A 246 -5.68 1.60 -22.98
N PRO A 247 -5.41 0.34 -23.39
CA PRO A 247 -5.38 -0.03 -24.80
C PRO A 247 -6.79 0.14 -25.40
N SER A 248 -6.86 0.16 -26.73
CA SER A 248 -8.15 -0.04 -27.41
C SER A 248 -8.77 -1.39 -27.03
N ALA A 249 -10.10 -1.50 -27.11
CA ALA A 249 -10.89 -2.63 -26.63
C ALA A 249 -10.63 -4.03 -27.26
N SER A 250 -9.65 -4.20 -28.15
CA SER A 250 -9.45 -5.43 -28.94
C SER A 250 -8.22 -6.27 -28.60
N SER A 251 -7.45 -5.95 -27.56
CA SER A 251 -6.21 -6.69 -27.28
C SER A 251 -6.49 -8.04 -26.62
N ALA A 252 -6.02 -9.12 -27.25
CA ALA A 252 -6.21 -10.47 -26.73
C ALA A 252 -5.28 -10.80 -25.56
N ALA A 253 -4.21 -10.01 -25.35
CA ALA A 253 -3.26 -10.19 -24.26
C ALA A 253 -3.91 -10.13 -22.86
N PHE A 254 -5.05 -9.45 -22.73
CA PHE A 254 -5.73 -9.26 -21.44
C PHE A 254 -6.84 -10.28 -21.15
N GLN A 255 -7.11 -11.23 -22.06
CA GLN A 255 -8.25 -12.15 -21.94
C GLN A 255 -8.22 -13.03 -20.69
N THR A 256 -7.02 -13.37 -20.22
CA THR A 256 -6.80 -14.26 -19.06
C THR A 256 -6.59 -13.51 -17.75
N VAL A 257 -6.60 -12.17 -17.78
CA VAL A 257 -6.34 -11.35 -16.59
C VAL A 257 -7.47 -11.51 -15.58
N THR A 258 -7.10 -11.93 -14.38
CA THR A 258 -8.01 -12.09 -13.23
C THR A 258 -7.84 -10.98 -12.20
N CYS A 259 -6.68 -10.33 -12.14
CA CYS A 259 -6.41 -9.21 -11.26
C CYS A 259 -5.87 -8.02 -12.06
N PHE A 260 -6.58 -6.89 -12.00
CA PHE A 260 -6.20 -5.68 -12.68
C PHE A 260 -6.15 -4.48 -11.74
N GLU A 261 -5.00 -3.81 -11.70
CA GLU A 261 -4.81 -2.55 -11.01
C GLU A 261 -4.62 -1.43 -12.03
N TYR A 262 -5.41 -0.38 -11.91
CA TYR A 262 -5.36 0.75 -12.80
C TYR A 262 -5.32 2.06 -12.02
N SER A 263 -4.25 2.82 -12.21
CA SER A 263 -4.12 4.14 -11.63
C SER A 263 -3.95 5.19 -12.71
N ILE A 264 -4.75 6.25 -12.65
CA ILE A 264 -4.63 7.41 -13.53
C ILE A 264 -4.78 8.69 -12.72
N LEU A 265 -3.91 9.67 -12.92
CA LEU A 265 -4.02 10.95 -12.19
C LEU A 265 -5.02 11.94 -12.82
N ARG A 266 -5.86 11.45 -13.72
CA ARG A 266 -6.95 12.20 -14.33
C ARG A 266 -8.28 11.71 -13.79
N VAL A 267 -9.34 12.34 -14.25
CA VAL A 267 -10.68 11.82 -14.10
C VAL A 267 -10.77 10.50 -14.87
N MET A 268 -11.29 9.45 -14.21
CA MET A 268 -11.66 8.21 -14.86
C MET A 268 -13.14 8.26 -15.24
N GLU A 269 -13.43 8.04 -16.52
CA GLU A 269 -14.80 8.07 -17.02
C GLU A 269 -15.41 6.67 -16.98
N THR A 270 -16.75 6.61 -16.96
CA THR A 270 -17.48 5.34 -17.08
C THR A 270 -17.09 4.56 -18.33
N ALA A 271 -16.74 5.24 -19.43
CA ALA A 271 -16.26 4.61 -20.66
C ALA A 271 -14.93 3.87 -20.48
N ASP A 272 -14.05 4.33 -19.59
CA ASP A 272 -12.79 3.65 -19.27
C ASP A 272 -13.07 2.35 -18.52
N ILE A 273 -13.99 2.39 -17.57
CA ILE A 273 -14.39 1.21 -16.79
C ILE A 273 -15.04 0.15 -17.69
N SER A 274 -15.97 0.56 -18.55
CA SER A 274 -16.57 -0.34 -19.55
C SER A 274 -15.49 -0.97 -20.45
N ARG A 275 -14.45 -0.21 -20.80
CA ARG A 275 -13.34 -0.71 -21.61
C ARG A 275 -12.49 -1.73 -20.87
N ILE A 276 -12.16 -1.49 -19.60
CA ILE A 276 -11.43 -2.45 -18.76
C ILE A 276 -12.18 -3.78 -18.72
N LEU A 277 -13.48 -3.71 -18.42
CA LEU A 277 -14.33 -4.89 -18.27
C LEU A 277 -14.52 -5.65 -19.59
N ALA A 278 -14.55 -4.94 -20.72
CA ALA A 278 -14.60 -5.57 -22.04
C ALA A 278 -13.27 -6.27 -22.41
N LEU A 279 -12.13 -5.70 -22.01
CA LEU A 279 -10.80 -6.26 -22.27
C LEU A 279 -10.51 -7.51 -21.45
N MET A 280 -11.10 -7.62 -20.26
CA MET A 280 -10.73 -8.62 -19.25
C MET A 280 -11.95 -9.44 -18.79
N PRO A 281 -12.52 -10.30 -19.64
CA PRO A 281 -13.77 -11.02 -19.33
C PRO A 281 -13.67 -12.01 -18.16
N LEU A 282 -12.45 -12.36 -17.73
CA LEU A 282 -12.19 -13.25 -16.58
C LEU A 282 -11.81 -12.49 -15.30
N LEU A 283 -11.90 -11.15 -15.31
CA LEU A 283 -11.53 -10.30 -14.19
C LEU A 283 -12.30 -10.66 -12.92
N ARG A 284 -11.57 -10.90 -11.84
CA ARG A 284 -12.08 -11.18 -10.49
C ARG A 284 -11.81 -10.04 -9.52
N THR A 285 -10.66 -9.39 -9.64
CA THR A 285 -10.21 -8.32 -8.76
C THR A 285 -9.88 -7.08 -9.58
N LEU A 286 -10.54 -5.97 -9.28
CA LEU A 286 -10.34 -4.68 -9.92
C LEU A 286 -9.95 -3.62 -8.90
N ALA A 287 -8.76 -3.04 -9.02
CA ALA A 287 -8.33 -1.90 -8.22
C ALA A 287 -8.22 -0.66 -9.12
N LEU A 288 -8.95 0.41 -8.78
CA LEU A 288 -8.97 1.68 -9.51
C LEU A 288 -8.52 2.81 -8.60
N THR A 289 -7.53 3.56 -9.04
CA THR A 289 -7.07 4.79 -8.38
C THR A 289 -7.17 5.94 -9.36
N ALA A 290 -7.99 6.94 -9.05
CA ALA A 290 -8.18 8.10 -9.91
C ALA A 290 -8.09 9.41 -9.12
N THR A 291 -7.92 10.54 -9.80
CA THR A 291 -8.16 11.84 -9.13
C THR A 291 -9.64 11.95 -8.78
N ASN A 292 -10.52 11.61 -9.73
CA ASN A 292 -11.98 11.58 -9.57
C ASN A 292 -12.60 10.54 -10.52
N PHE A 293 -13.85 10.14 -10.26
CA PHE A 293 -14.67 9.33 -11.17
C PHE A 293 -15.82 10.17 -11.73
N GLN A 294 -16.09 10.08 -13.03
CA GLN A 294 -17.19 10.80 -13.67
C GLN A 294 -18.05 9.88 -14.54
N THR A 295 -19.35 10.16 -14.56
CA THR A 295 -20.23 9.77 -15.66
C THR A 295 -19.96 10.70 -16.83
N GLY A 296 -19.65 10.12 -18.01
CA GLY A 296 -19.45 10.92 -19.21
C GLY A 296 -20.61 11.91 -19.41
N THR A 297 -20.28 13.14 -19.79
CA THR A 297 -21.23 14.26 -19.95
C THR A 297 -22.25 14.08 -21.08
N SER A 298 -22.21 12.96 -21.80
CA SER A 298 -23.20 12.65 -22.82
C SER A 298 -24.48 12.13 -22.16
N GLU A 299 -25.46 13.03 -22.00
CA GLU A 299 -26.80 12.83 -21.41
C GLU A 299 -27.64 11.70 -22.04
N THR A 300 -27.09 10.89 -22.95
CA THR A 300 -27.79 9.81 -23.66
C THR A 300 -27.11 8.45 -23.58
N ALA A 301 -25.92 8.34 -22.98
CA ALA A 301 -25.30 7.04 -22.72
C ALA A 301 -26.00 6.42 -21.50
N SER A 302 -27.00 5.58 -21.74
CA SER A 302 -27.57 4.73 -20.70
C SER A 302 -26.41 3.99 -20.02
N VAL A 303 -26.23 4.22 -18.72
CA VAL A 303 -25.27 3.47 -17.91
C VAL A 303 -25.64 1.98 -17.89
N GLU A 304 -26.87 1.62 -18.31
CA GLU A 304 -27.33 0.25 -18.49
C GLU A 304 -26.38 -0.57 -19.38
N GLY A 305 -25.76 -1.61 -18.79
CA GLY A 305 -25.05 -2.64 -19.55
C GLY A 305 -23.67 -3.02 -19.04
N ILE A 306 -23.15 -2.34 -18.01
CA ILE A 306 -21.86 -2.70 -17.42
C ILE A 306 -22.07 -3.86 -16.44
N THR A 307 -22.08 -5.07 -16.97
CA THR A 307 -22.16 -6.30 -16.17
C THR A 307 -20.87 -7.08 -16.29
N HIS A 308 -20.41 -7.65 -15.18
CA HIS A 308 -19.22 -8.49 -15.16
C HIS A 308 -19.41 -9.68 -14.22
N ASN A 309 -19.64 -10.86 -14.79
CA ASN A 309 -20.11 -12.02 -14.03
C ASN A 309 -19.04 -12.65 -13.13
N SER A 310 -17.75 -12.46 -13.45
CA SER A 310 -16.64 -13.00 -12.65
C SER A 310 -16.07 -12.02 -11.64
N LEU A 311 -16.47 -10.74 -11.66
CA LEU A 311 -15.92 -9.73 -10.76
C LEU A 311 -16.40 -10.04 -9.34
N ARG A 312 -15.47 -10.09 -8.38
CA ARG A 312 -15.73 -10.40 -6.96
C ARG A 312 -15.20 -9.34 -6.02
N ASN A 313 -14.09 -8.70 -6.38
CA ASN A 313 -13.39 -7.75 -5.53
C ASN A 313 -13.18 -6.42 -6.25
N ILE A 314 -13.53 -5.32 -5.60
CA ILE A 314 -13.36 -3.97 -6.14
C ILE A 314 -12.64 -3.12 -5.09
N LEU A 315 -11.55 -2.45 -5.46
CA LEU A 315 -10.89 -1.42 -4.66
C LEU A 315 -10.95 -0.09 -5.41
N LEU A 316 -11.46 0.95 -4.78
CA LEU A 316 -11.58 2.29 -5.33
C LEU A 316 -10.86 3.30 -4.43
N SER A 317 -10.00 4.11 -5.01
CA SER A 317 -9.31 5.19 -4.33
C SER A 317 -9.43 6.47 -5.14
N THR A 318 -9.83 7.56 -4.49
CA THR A 318 -9.79 8.90 -5.09
C THR A 318 -8.98 9.86 -4.25
N TRP A 319 -8.54 10.95 -4.90
CA TRP A 319 -7.86 12.04 -4.23
C TRP A 319 -8.81 13.24 -4.03
N SER A 320 -9.87 13.34 -4.83
CA SER A 320 -10.95 14.30 -4.63
C SER A 320 -12.22 13.63 -4.11
N GLU A 321 -13.10 14.42 -3.52
CA GLU A 321 -14.47 14.02 -3.18
C GLU A 321 -15.16 13.36 -4.36
N CYS A 322 -15.75 12.20 -4.11
CA CYS A 322 -16.51 11.43 -5.08
C CYS A 322 -17.85 11.06 -4.44
N SER A 323 -18.89 11.82 -4.76
CA SER A 323 -20.22 11.64 -4.17
C SER A 323 -21.04 10.54 -4.85
N ALA A 324 -20.71 10.14 -6.09
CA ALA A 324 -21.46 9.13 -6.81
C ALA A 324 -20.61 8.25 -7.73
N LEU A 325 -20.89 6.95 -7.66
CA LEU A 325 -20.32 5.90 -8.52
C LEU A 325 -21.44 5.13 -9.21
N PRO A 326 -22.18 5.73 -10.17
CA PRO A 326 -23.44 5.18 -10.69
C PRO A 326 -23.29 3.88 -11.51
N TRP A 327 -22.06 3.47 -11.82
CA TRP A 327 -21.75 2.19 -12.45
C TRP A 327 -21.55 1.06 -11.43
N LEU A 328 -21.15 1.36 -10.19
CA LEU A 328 -20.93 0.38 -9.12
C LEU A 328 -22.20 -0.46 -8.80
N PRO A 329 -23.42 0.10 -8.79
CA PRO A 329 -24.65 -0.66 -8.52
C PRO A 329 -24.95 -1.76 -9.53
N GLN A 330 -24.24 -1.83 -10.65
CA GLN A 330 -24.51 -2.81 -11.72
C GLN A 330 -23.81 -4.14 -11.49
N PHE A 331 -22.85 -4.22 -10.57
CA PHE A 331 -22.16 -5.47 -10.27
C PHE A 331 -22.89 -6.28 -9.21
N GLN A 332 -23.66 -7.25 -9.67
CA GLN A 332 -24.52 -8.07 -8.81
C GLN A 332 -23.77 -9.12 -7.98
N PHE A 333 -22.52 -9.43 -8.35
CA PHE A 333 -21.77 -10.57 -7.81
C PHE A 333 -20.49 -10.15 -7.07
N VAL A 334 -20.44 -8.94 -6.51
CA VAL A 334 -19.27 -8.45 -5.79
C VAL A 334 -19.36 -8.87 -4.33
N ASP A 335 -18.36 -9.62 -3.90
CA ASP A 335 -18.23 -10.08 -2.52
C ASP A 335 -17.60 -8.97 -1.66
N ASN A 336 -16.62 -8.25 -2.22
CA ASN A 336 -15.83 -7.26 -1.49
C ASN A 336 -15.70 -5.94 -2.25
N ILE A 337 -16.01 -4.84 -1.58
CA ILE A 337 -15.77 -3.47 -2.05
C ILE A 337 -14.85 -2.78 -1.05
N SER A 338 -13.81 -2.10 -1.50
CA SER A 338 -12.93 -1.29 -0.64
C SER A 338 -12.90 0.14 -1.16
N LEU A 339 -13.34 1.07 -0.33
CA LEU A 339 -13.39 2.50 -0.61
C LEU A 339 -12.31 3.19 0.22
N VAL A 340 -11.39 3.88 -0.44
CA VAL A 340 -10.26 4.58 0.17
C VAL A 340 -10.40 6.09 0.02
N GLY A 341 -10.20 6.81 1.13
CA GLY A 341 -10.22 8.26 1.21
C GLY A 341 -11.61 8.84 0.95
N PRO A 342 -11.73 9.92 0.15
CA PRO A 342 -13.00 10.58 -0.11
C PRO A 342 -14.05 9.73 -0.84
N THR A 343 -13.69 8.54 -1.34
CA THR A 343 -14.65 7.60 -1.96
C THR A 343 -15.64 7.02 -0.96
N ILE A 344 -15.39 7.11 0.35
CA ILE A 344 -16.31 6.64 1.39
C ILE A 344 -17.70 7.30 1.25
N LEU A 345 -17.74 8.55 0.79
CA LEU A 345 -18.99 9.28 0.55
C LEU A 345 -19.86 8.63 -0.53
N ALA A 346 -19.27 7.82 -1.42
CA ALA A 346 -20.00 7.10 -2.44
C ALA A 346 -20.83 5.92 -1.88
N LEU A 347 -20.70 5.57 -0.60
CA LEU A 347 -21.53 4.53 0.03
C LEU A 347 -23.04 4.83 -0.10
N GLU A 348 -23.41 6.11 -0.04
CA GLU A 348 -24.79 6.57 -0.23
C GLU A 348 -25.32 6.28 -1.63
N SER A 349 -24.41 6.15 -2.60
CA SER A 349 -24.70 5.91 -4.01
C SER A 349 -24.77 4.43 -4.38
N ILE A 350 -24.85 3.52 -3.40
CA ILE A 350 -25.00 2.08 -3.62
C ILE A 350 -26.44 1.61 -3.31
N PRO A 351 -27.46 1.98 -4.12
CA PRO A 351 -28.89 1.86 -3.78
C PRO A 351 -29.40 0.42 -3.64
N TYR A 352 -28.69 -0.57 -4.19
CA TYR A 352 -29.08 -1.99 -4.11
C TYR A 352 -28.55 -2.70 -2.88
N HIS A 353 -27.71 -2.04 -2.09
CA HIS A 353 -27.10 -2.59 -0.90
C HIS A 353 -27.83 -2.03 0.33
N VAL A 354 -28.34 -2.91 1.20
CA VAL A 354 -28.93 -2.53 2.49
C VAL A 354 -27.95 -2.91 3.58
N PRO A 355 -27.20 -1.94 4.14
CA PRO A 355 -26.32 -2.20 5.27
C PRO A 355 -27.14 -2.73 6.44
N HIS A 356 -26.66 -3.81 7.05
CA HIS A 356 -27.30 -4.44 8.19
C HIS A 356 -26.34 -4.68 9.36
N GLY A 357 -25.03 -4.58 9.11
CA GLY A 357 -23.97 -4.76 10.11
C GLY A 357 -22.77 -3.88 9.83
N ALA A 358 -22.00 -3.52 10.86
CA ALA A 358 -20.72 -2.83 10.66
C ALA A 358 -19.72 -3.11 11.78
N CYS A 359 -18.42 -3.07 11.46
CA CYS A 359 -17.30 -3.05 12.40
C CYS A 359 -16.51 -1.75 12.20
N LEU A 360 -16.29 -0.99 13.26
CA LEU A 360 -15.57 0.28 13.24
C LEU A 360 -14.29 0.18 14.05
N GLU A 361 -13.16 0.53 13.45
CA GLU A 361 -11.86 0.67 14.07
C GLU A 361 -11.29 2.08 13.81
N SER A 362 -10.18 2.44 14.44
CA SER A 362 -9.68 3.84 14.50
C SER A 362 -9.47 4.53 13.15
N VAL A 363 -9.19 3.76 12.09
CA VAL A 363 -8.88 4.27 10.75
C VAL A 363 -9.70 3.63 9.64
N ASP A 364 -10.37 2.52 9.94
CA ASP A 364 -11.03 1.66 8.97
C ASP A 364 -12.40 1.22 9.48
N ALA A 365 -13.33 0.94 8.56
CA ALA A 365 -14.58 0.26 8.86
C ALA A 365 -14.83 -0.88 7.89
N LEU A 366 -15.60 -1.87 8.34
CA LEU A 366 -16.25 -2.88 7.52
C LEU A 366 -17.76 -2.68 7.65
N VAL A 367 -18.47 -2.63 6.53
CA VAL A 367 -19.93 -2.49 6.46
C VAL A 367 -20.45 -3.70 5.71
N PHE A 368 -21.29 -4.49 6.37
CA PHE A 368 -21.90 -5.68 5.82
C PHE A 368 -23.26 -5.32 5.24
N SER A 369 -23.42 -5.57 3.95
CA SER A 369 -24.59 -5.12 3.22
C SER A 369 -25.15 -6.21 2.34
N ARG A 370 -26.48 -6.34 2.29
CA ARG A 370 -27.15 -7.35 1.46
C ARG A 370 -27.71 -6.73 0.19
N HIS A 371 -27.49 -7.42 -0.93
CA HIS A 371 -28.04 -7.01 -2.22
C HIS A 371 -29.55 -7.28 -2.28
N LYS A 372 -30.37 -6.24 -2.48
CA LYS A 372 -31.84 -6.30 -2.44
C LYS A 372 -32.47 -7.38 -3.32
N ALA A 373 -31.87 -7.66 -4.48
CA ALA A 373 -32.45 -8.59 -5.45
C ALA A 373 -31.94 -10.03 -5.28
N CYS A 374 -30.73 -10.22 -4.75
CA CYS A 374 -30.05 -11.52 -4.76
C CYS A 374 -29.78 -12.06 -3.36
N ASP A 375 -30.01 -11.27 -2.32
CA ASP A 375 -29.69 -11.57 -0.92
C ASP A 375 -28.23 -12.01 -0.70
N LEU A 376 -27.33 -11.58 -1.59
CA LEU A 376 -25.90 -11.79 -1.45
C LEU A 376 -25.34 -10.75 -0.48
N GLU A 377 -24.57 -11.21 0.49
CA GLU A 377 -23.85 -10.35 1.42
C GLU A 377 -22.55 -9.87 0.76
N THR A 378 -22.33 -8.56 0.81
CA THR A 378 -21.13 -7.88 0.35
C THR A 378 -20.48 -7.19 1.54
N CYS A 379 -19.18 -7.41 1.70
CA CYS A 379 -18.36 -6.70 2.66
C CYS A 379 -17.82 -5.41 2.03
N ILE A 380 -18.19 -4.26 2.59
CA ILE A 380 -17.74 -2.94 2.13
C ILE A 380 -16.77 -2.38 3.14
N ARG A 381 -15.51 -2.27 2.75
CA ARG A 381 -14.45 -1.74 3.58
C ARG A 381 -14.24 -0.25 3.30
N LEU A 382 -14.12 0.55 4.34
CA LEU A 382 -13.94 2.00 4.28
C LEU A 382 -12.59 2.33 4.92
N HIS A 383 -11.72 3.06 4.21
CA HIS A 383 -10.41 3.52 4.71
C HIS A 383 -10.38 5.03 4.73
N LEU A 384 -10.33 5.65 5.91
CA LEU A 384 -10.40 7.12 6.06
C LEU A 384 -9.18 7.85 5.46
N GLY A 385 -8.06 7.16 5.24
CA GLY A 385 -6.82 7.78 4.81
C GLY A 385 -6.24 8.74 5.87
N PHE A 386 -5.35 9.65 5.47
CA PHE A 386 -4.54 10.47 6.40
C PHE A 386 -5.24 11.72 6.98
N VAL A 387 -6.50 12.00 6.64
CA VAL A 387 -7.02 13.39 6.69
C VAL A 387 -8.24 13.60 7.60
N GLU A 388 -8.94 12.56 8.05
CA GLU A 388 -10.21 12.73 8.77
C GLU A 388 -10.22 12.19 10.21
N PHE A 389 -11.08 12.79 11.04
CA PHE A 389 -11.31 12.38 12.43
C PHE A 389 -12.13 11.07 12.46
N PRO A 390 -11.85 10.13 13.38
CA PRO A 390 -12.59 8.86 13.49
C PRO A 390 -14.11 9.02 13.59
N SER A 391 -14.59 10.14 14.16
CA SER A 391 -16.00 10.45 14.31
C SER A 391 -16.76 10.64 12.99
N SER A 392 -16.10 11.02 11.89
CA SER A 392 -16.78 11.16 10.58
C SER A 392 -17.29 9.80 10.07
N LEU A 393 -16.50 8.74 10.29
CA LEU A 393 -16.86 7.39 9.88
C LEU A 393 -18.03 6.83 10.71
N VAL A 394 -18.02 7.09 12.02
CA VAL A 394 -19.14 6.67 12.89
C VAL A 394 -20.43 7.38 12.49
N LEU A 395 -20.37 8.68 12.20
CA LEU A 395 -21.53 9.44 11.71
C LEU A 395 -22.04 8.89 10.37
N GLN A 396 -21.15 8.57 9.43
CA GLN A 396 -21.52 8.02 8.14
C GLN A 396 -22.22 6.65 8.28
N VAL A 397 -21.64 5.75 9.08
CA VAL A 397 -22.14 4.38 9.24
C VAL A 397 -23.43 4.34 10.06
N SER A 398 -23.57 5.22 11.05
CA SER A 398 -24.76 5.30 11.91
C SER A 398 -26.01 5.86 11.23
N ALA A 399 -25.87 6.49 10.06
CA ALA A 399 -27.00 6.91 9.24
C ALA A 399 -27.77 5.74 8.61
N TYR A 400 -27.18 4.54 8.56
CA TYR A 400 -27.78 3.36 7.96
C TYR A 400 -28.62 2.54 8.95
N PRO A 401 -29.64 1.80 8.47
CA PRO A 401 -30.50 0.97 9.31
C PRO A 401 -29.80 -0.34 9.72
N LEU A 402 -28.71 -0.24 10.48
CA LEU A 402 -27.95 -1.38 10.99
C LEU A 402 -28.75 -2.16 12.04
N THR A 403 -28.58 -3.48 12.05
CA THR A 403 -29.11 -4.40 13.07
C THR A 403 -28.06 -4.74 14.13
N TRP A 404 -26.78 -4.70 13.77
CA TRP A 404 -25.68 -4.85 14.70
C TRP A 404 -24.51 -3.90 14.38
N LEU A 405 -23.73 -3.54 15.38
CA LEU A 405 -22.57 -2.64 15.27
C LEU A 405 -21.46 -3.10 16.21
N SER A 406 -20.27 -3.37 15.69
CA SER A 406 -19.04 -3.52 16.45
C SER A 406 -18.23 -2.23 16.38
N ILE A 407 -17.76 -1.70 17.51
CA ILE A 407 -17.01 -0.45 17.58
C ILE A 407 -15.82 -0.59 18.52
N GLY A 408 -14.63 -0.21 18.05
CA GLY A 408 -13.44 -0.12 18.87
C GLY A 408 -13.56 0.98 19.93
N GLU A 409 -13.07 0.71 21.13
CA GLU A 409 -13.15 1.63 22.27
C GLU A 409 -12.58 3.03 21.96
N LEU A 410 -11.50 3.09 21.16
CA LEU A 410 -10.86 4.36 20.76
C LEU A 410 -11.62 5.14 19.68
N VAL A 411 -12.63 4.52 19.09
CA VAL A 411 -13.49 5.09 18.03
C VAL A 411 -14.80 5.61 18.61
N TRP A 412 -15.08 5.33 19.89
CA TRP A 412 -16.30 5.76 20.53
C TRP A 412 -16.46 7.29 20.38
N PRO A 413 -17.64 7.79 19.96
CA PRO A 413 -17.87 9.22 19.78
C PRO A 413 -17.51 9.99 21.05
N ASP A 414 -16.85 11.13 20.89
CA ASP A 414 -16.71 12.05 22.01
C ASP A 414 -18.11 12.57 22.43
N GLY A 415 -18.23 12.98 23.70
CA GLY A 415 -19.50 13.49 24.21
C GLY A 415 -19.95 14.82 23.56
N GLU A 416 -19.11 15.44 22.72
CA GLU A 416 -19.44 16.67 21.98
C GLU A 416 -20.13 16.37 20.63
N THR A 417 -19.90 15.18 20.06
CA THR A 417 -20.48 14.76 18.79
C THR A 417 -21.94 14.34 18.97
N VAL A 418 -22.86 15.04 18.29
CA VAL A 418 -24.28 14.66 18.25
C VAL A 418 -24.46 13.48 17.30
N MET A 419 -24.65 12.29 17.86
CA MET A 419 -24.86 11.07 17.10
C MET A 419 -26.32 10.92 16.65
N PRO A 420 -26.57 10.47 15.40
CA PRO A 420 -27.92 10.14 14.96
C PRO A 420 -28.46 8.91 15.70
N ALA A 421 -29.77 8.86 15.92
CA ALA A 421 -30.43 7.73 16.55
C ALA A 421 -30.37 6.47 15.67
N MET A 422 -29.87 5.37 16.22
CA MET A 422 -29.82 4.07 15.56
C MET A 422 -31.09 3.26 15.84
N ASN A 423 -32.14 3.60 15.09
CA ASN A 423 -33.51 3.10 15.33
C ASN A 423 -33.72 1.60 15.10
N THR A 424 -32.78 0.93 14.42
CA THR A 424 -32.87 -0.49 14.05
C THR A 424 -31.83 -1.37 14.75
N LEU A 425 -30.91 -0.78 15.49
CA LEU A 425 -29.80 -1.51 16.10
C LEU A 425 -30.31 -2.37 17.25
N GLU A 426 -30.02 -3.67 17.19
CA GLU A 426 -30.43 -4.67 18.18
C GLU A 426 -29.22 -5.18 19.00
N THR A 427 -28.04 -5.27 18.39
CA THR A 427 -26.79 -5.72 19.05
C THR A 427 -25.68 -4.67 18.92
N LEU A 428 -25.10 -4.25 20.05
CA LEU A 428 -23.91 -3.40 20.09
C LEU A 428 -22.73 -4.21 20.65
N VAL A 429 -21.60 -4.19 19.97
CA VAL A 429 -20.37 -4.84 20.39
C VAL A 429 -19.29 -3.78 20.57
N VAL A 430 -18.67 -3.73 21.75
CA VAL A 430 -17.54 -2.84 22.03
C VAL A 430 -16.27 -3.67 22.10
N ILE A 431 -15.29 -3.32 21.27
CA ILE A 431 -13.97 -3.98 21.25
C ILE A 431 -12.99 -3.16 22.07
N LEU A 432 -12.43 -3.78 23.12
CA LEU A 432 -11.50 -3.11 24.02
C LEU A 432 -10.19 -2.75 23.32
N ALA A 433 -9.67 -1.56 23.60
CA ALA A 433 -8.41 -1.10 23.03
C ALA A 433 -7.23 -1.91 23.59
N PRO A 434 -6.31 -2.42 22.76
CA PRO A 434 -5.11 -3.08 23.26
C PRO A 434 -4.20 -2.07 23.99
N CYS A 435 -3.57 -2.53 25.06
CA CYS A 435 -2.81 -1.67 25.98
C CYS A 435 -1.66 -0.88 25.34
N PHE A 436 -1.13 -1.31 24.19
CA PHE A 436 -0.07 -0.57 23.50
C PHE A 436 -0.59 0.71 22.81
N LEU A 437 -1.88 0.77 22.46
CA LEU A 437 -2.51 2.00 21.96
C LEU A 437 -2.77 3.00 23.10
N ILE A 438 -2.89 2.49 24.32
CA ILE A 438 -3.02 3.28 25.54
C ILE A 438 -1.62 3.65 26.01
N GLY A 439 -1.10 4.77 25.49
CA GLY A 439 0.29 5.18 25.75
C GLY A 439 0.65 5.22 27.26
N PRO A 440 1.95 5.12 27.61
CA PRO A 440 2.44 5.00 29.00
C PRO A 440 2.15 6.21 29.90
N HIS A 441 1.49 7.24 29.35
CA HIS A 441 1.16 8.49 30.02
C HIS A 441 -0.36 8.68 30.22
N SER A 442 -1.20 7.73 29.79
CA SER A 442 -2.61 7.68 30.16
C SER A 442 -2.76 6.73 31.34
N PRO A 443 -2.74 7.21 32.60
CA PRO A 443 -2.89 6.35 33.76
C PRO A 443 -4.30 5.76 33.77
N TYR A 444 -4.45 4.49 33.37
CA TYR A 444 -5.62 3.62 33.55
C TYR A 444 -6.92 4.37 33.82
N THR A 445 -7.30 5.23 32.90
CA THR A 445 -8.62 5.81 32.92
C THR A 445 -9.50 4.65 32.49
N GLY A 446 -10.39 4.19 33.37
CA GLY A 446 -11.24 3.03 33.14
C GLY A 446 -11.84 3.02 31.74
N ILE A 447 -12.21 1.84 31.27
CA ILE A 447 -12.83 1.67 29.97
C ILE A 447 -13.93 2.73 29.85
N PHE A 448 -13.96 3.45 28.72
CA PHE A 448 -14.91 4.55 28.47
C PHE A 448 -14.67 5.88 29.20
N ALA A 449 -13.55 6.09 29.90
CA ALA A 449 -13.29 7.37 30.56
C ALA A 449 -13.31 8.57 29.61
N VAL A 450 -12.91 8.41 28.35
CA VAL A 450 -13.03 9.47 27.34
C VAL A 450 -14.52 9.83 27.09
N ALA A 451 -15.43 8.86 27.19
CA ALA A 451 -16.86 9.04 26.93
C ALA A 451 -17.59 9.83 28.03
N TYR A 452 -17.12 9.80 29.29
CA TYR A 452 -17.82 10.45 30.43
C TYR A 452 -17.01 11.49 31.21
N THR A 453 -15.71 11.67 30.95
CA THR A 453 -14.88 12.65 31.70
C THR A 453 -14.81 14.04 31.09
N SER A 454 -15.36 14.26 29.89
CA SER A 454 -15.41 15.61 29.33
C SER A 454 -16.44 16.47 30.09
N PRO A 455 -16.02 17.49 30.86
CA PRO A 455 -16.92 18.30 31.69
C PRO A 455 -17.92 19.14 30.87
N SER A 456 -17.69 19.25 29.56
CA SER A 456 -18.54 19.94 28.58
C SER A 456 -19.50 19.02 27.83
N ALA A 457 -19.37 17.69 27.97
CA ALA A 457 -20.24 16.76 27.28
C ALA A 457 -21.67 16.87 27.82
N PRO A 458 -22.67 17.27 27.02
CA PRO A 458 -24.07 17.08 27.37
C PRO A 458 -24.35 15.60 27.72
N ASP A 459 -25.51 15.34 28.31
CA ASP A 459 -26.03 13.98 28.58
C ASP A 459 -26.41 13.26 27.25
N THR A 460 -25.53 13.33 26.24
CA THR A 460 -25.66 12.84 24.87
C THR A 460 -25.39 11.34 24.83
N ARG A 461 -26.26 10.61 25.53
CA ARG A 461 -26.38 9.18 25.31
C ARG A 461 -26.74 8.91 23.85
N TRP A 462 -26.07 7.95 23.25
CA TRP A 462 -26.39 7.53 21.90
C TRP A 462 -27.72 6.78 21.91
N GLU A 463 -28.72 7.34 21.20
CA GLU A 463 -30.04 6.75 21.10
C GLU A 463 -30.04 5.49 20.22
N MET A 464 -30.35 4.34 20.83
CA MET A 464 -30.48 3.03 20.21
C MET A 464 -31.78 2.36 20.70
N PRO A 465 -32.97 2.85 20.28
CA PRO A 465 -34.27 2.45 20.84
C PRO A 465 -34.54 0.94 20.87
N ARG A 466 -33.99 0.19 19.90
CA ARG A 466 -34.18 -1.26 19.74
C ARG A 466 -33.06 -2.12 20.30
N LEU A 467 -32.08 -1.52 20.99
CA LEU A 467 -30.96 -2.26 21.54
C LEU A 467 -31.47 -3.31 22.54
N ARG A 468 -31.05 -4.55 22.32
CA ARG A 468 -31.39 -5.73 23.13
C ARG A 468 -30.15 -6.34 23.75
N GLU A 469 -29.04 -6.32 23.03
CA GLU A 469 -27.82 -7.01 23.41
C GLU A 469 -26.63 -6.05 23.41
N LEU A 470 -25.85 -6.07 24.49
CA LEU A 470 -24.55 -5.41 24.57
C LEU A 470 -23.46 -6.46 24.77
N ARG A 471 -22.44 -6.47 23.91
CA ARG A 471 -21.27 -7.33 24.03
C ARG A 471 -20.02 -6.49 24.28
N ILE A 472 -19.21 -6.87 25.26
CA ILE A 472 -17.90 -6.29 25.53
C ILE A 472 -16.86 -7.37 25.25
N SER A 473 -16.03 -7.17 24.22
CA SER A 473 -15.09 -8.19 23.77
C SER A 473 -13.66 -7.68 23.74
N SER A 474 -12.70 -8.57 24.02
CA SER A 474 -11.32 -8.36 23.59
C SER A 474 -11.24 -8.42 22.06
N PRO A 475 -10.28 -7.73 21.42
CA PRO A 475 -9.98 -7.98 20.02
C PRO A 475 -9.53 -9.44 19.84
N PRO A 476 -9.88 -10.10 18.73
CA PRO A 476 -9.37 -11.43 18.46
C PRO A 476 -7.84 -11.41 18.45
N LEU A 477 -7.22 -12.42 19.07
CA LEU A 477 -5.77 -12.59 19.08
C LEU A 477 -5.30 -12.82 17.63
N SER A 478 -4.95 -11.75 16.92
CA SER A 478 -4.42 -11.88 15.57
C SER A 478 -3.05 -12.55 15.64
N GLN A 479 -2.90 -13.69 14.94
CA GLN A 479 -1.57 -14.27 14.70
C GLN A 479 -0.67 -13.30 13.90
N ASP A 480 -1.30 -12.37 13.17
CA ASP A 480 -0.66 -11.37 12.30
C ASP A 480 -0.53 -9.99 12.96
N SER A 481 -0.50 -9.93 14.29
CA SER A 481 -0.32 -8.65 14.98
C SER A 481 0.95 -7.95 14.45
N PRO A 482 0.85 -6.73 13.89
CA PRO A 482 1.96 -6.05 13.19
C PRO A 482 3.17 -5.73 14.08
N HIS A 483 3.08 -6.05 15.37
CA HIS A 483 4.10 -5.88 16.40
C HIS A 483 5.37 -6.72 16.21
N LEU A 484 5.42 -7.63 15.24
CA LEU A 484 6.69 -8.28 14.88
C LEU A 484 7.71 -7.30 14.24
N THR A 485 7.29 -6.12 13.79
CA THR A 485 8.16 -5.23 13.00
C THR A 485 8.77 -4.06 13.77
N HIS A 486 8.25 -3.70 14.94
CA HIS A 486 8.81 -2.63 15.78
C HIS A 486 9.07 -3.18 17.19
N ASN A 487 10.17 -2.75 17.84
CA ASN A 487 10.65 -3.19 19.17
C ASN A 487 9.69 -2.94 20.36
N TRP A 488 8.39 -2.85 20.13
CA TRP A 488 7.37 -2.75 21.16
C TRP A 488 7.28 -4.13 21.80
N GLN A 489 7.65 -4.21 23.07
CA GLN A 489 7.46 -5.44 23.83
C GLN A 489 5.96 -5.77 23.81
N PRO A 490 5.57 -7.04 23.55
CA PRO A 490 4.19 -7.45 23.72
C PRO A 490 3.75 -7.05 25.12
N CYS A 491 2.54 -6.49 25.23
CA CYS A 491 2.02 -6.09 26.54
C CYS A 491 2.13 -7.27 27.50
N LEU A 492 2.69 -7.04 28.69
CA LEU A 492 2.81 -8.06 29.73
C LEU A 492 1.45 -8.43 30.37
N CYS A 493 0.38 -7.73 29.98
CA CYS A 493 -0.99 -8.06 30.29
C CYS A 493 -1.36 -9.37 29.56
N GLY A 494 -1.16 -10.52 30.22
CA GLY A 494 -1.47 -11.84 29.66
C GLY A 494 -2.95 -12.05 29.32
N SER A 495 -3.83 -11.12 29.70
CA SER A 495 -5.25 -11.08 29.35
C SER A 495 -5.76 -9.63 29.40
N PHE A 496 -6.81 -9.35 28.62
CA PHE A 496 -7.61 -8.14 28.79
C PHE A 496 -8.46 -8.26 30.06
N THR A 497 -8.72 -7.14 30.73
CA THR A 497 -9.51 -7.12 31.95
C THR A 497 -10.63 -6.09 31.86
N VAL A 498 -11.81 -6.43 32.37
CA VAL A 498 -12.97 -5.52 32.41
C VAL A 498 -13.60 -5.54 33.81
N SER A 499 -14.08 -4.40 34.27
CA SER A 499 -14.91 -4.30 35.48
C SER A 499 -16.39 -4.27 35.10
N LEU A 500 -17.23 -5.07 35.75
CA LEU A 500 -18.69 -5.02 35.54
C LEU A 500 -19.28 -3.69 36.02
N HIS A 501 -18.62 -3.02 36.96
CA HIS A 501 -18.97 -1.65 37.36
C HIS A 501 -18.77 -0.67 36.20
N ASP A 502 -17.68 -0.80 35.44
CA ASP A 502 -17.42 0.02 34.25
C ASP A 502 -18.45 -0.26 33.15
N VAL A 503 -18.80 -1.53 32.92
CA VAL A 503 -19.86 -1.91 31.96
C VAL A 503 -21.22 -1.32 32.36
N SER A 504 -21.58 -1.42 33.64
CA SER A 504 -22.82 -0.82 34.16
C SER A 504 -22.83 0.70 34.00
N SER A 505 -21.70 1.35 34.24
CA SER A 505 -21.53 2.80 34.09
C SER A 505 -21.65 3.22 32.63
N PHE A 506 -21.01 2.49 31.71
CA PHE A 506 -21.15 2.69 30.26
C PHE A 506 -22.62 2.60 29.81
N ILE A 507 -23.35 1.56 30.22
CA ILE A 507 -24.77 1.41 29.87
C ILE A 507 -25.59 2.63 30.32
N ARG A 508 -25.32 3.14 31.54
CA ARG A 508 -26.07 4.27 32.11
C ARG A 508 -25.75 5.60 31.45
N HIS A 509 -24.51 5.79 30.99
CA HIS A 509 -24.00 7.10 30.60
C HIS A 509 -23.78 7.26 29.09
N CYS A 510 -23.61 6.17 28.35
CA CYS A 510 -23.21 6.25 26.93
C CYS A 510 -24.31 5.81 25.97
N VAL A 511 -25.27 5.00 26.40
CA VAL A 511 -26.34 4.47 25.54
C VAL A 511 -27.73 4.75 26.11
N SER A 512 -28.71 4.87 25.22
CA SER A 512 -30.13 5.03 25.57
C SER A 512 -30.96 4.08 24.73
N PHE A 513 -31.83 3.29 25.35
CA PHE A 513 -32.67 2.30 24.69
C PHE A 513 -34.10 2.33 25.26
N SER A 514 -35.09 1.84 24.51
CA SER A 514 -36.50 1.95 24.91
C SER A 514 -36.98 0.80 25.80
N ALA A 515 -36.30 -0.35 25.75
CA ALA A 515 -36.62 -1.48 26.62
C ALA A 515 -36.33 -1.12 28.10
N PRO A 516 -37.09 -1.67 29.07
CA PRO A 516 -36.82 -1.42 30.48
C PRO A 516 -35.45 -1.96 30.94
N LYS A 517 -34.97 -2.99 30.26
CA LYS A 517 -33.66 -3.63 30.43
C LYS A 517 -33.16 -4.17 29.08
N LEU A 518 -31.86 -4.38 28.99
CA LEU A 518 -31.26 -5.19 27.93
C LEU A 518 -31.63 -6.67 28.13
N ASP A 519 -31.87 -7.39 27.04
CA ASP A 519 -32.12 -8.83 27.07
C ASP A 519 -30.86 -9.53 27.62
N THR A 520 -29.68 -9.20 27.08
CA THR A 520 -28.41 -9.85 27.46
C THR A 520 -27.23 -8.86 27.47
N VAL A 521 -26.32 -9.04 28.42
CA VAL A 521 -24.97 -8.45 28.40
C VAL A 521 -23.94 -9.57 28.32
N VAL A 522 -23.10 -9.56 27.30
CA VAL A 522 -22.05 -10.56 27.10
C VAL A 522 -20.67 -9.95 27.32
N VAL A 523 -19.81 -10.65 28.04
CA VAL A 523 -18.43 -10.27 28.32
C VAL A 523 -17.51 -11.37 27.80
N ALA A 524 -16.84 -11.14 26.67
CA ALA A 524 -16.15 -12.18 25.90
C ALA A 524 -14.63 -11.93 25.79
N GLY A 525 -13.82 -12.96 26.03
CA GLY A 525 -12.37 -12.92 25.82
C GLY A 525 -11.60 -12.04 26.82
N VAL A 526 -12.25 -11.67 27.92
CA VAL A 526 -11.71 -10.77 28.94
C VAL A 526 -11.84 -11.39 30.33
N THR A 527 -10.91 -11.05 31.22
CA THR A 527 -10.96 -11.42 32.63
C THR A 527 -11.77 -10.37 33.39
N VAL A 528 -12.86 -10.79 34.03
CA VAL A 528 -13.66 -9.88 34.86
C VAL A 528 -12.95 -9.59 36.18
N ILE A 529 -12.75 -8.31 36.50
CA ILE A 529 -12.09 -7.85 37.73
C ILE A 529 -12.88 -6.66 38.31
N ASP A 530 -13.43 -6.85 39.50
CA ASP A 530 -14.12 -5.81 40.26
C ASP A 530 -13.64 -5.76 41.71
N TYR A 531 -13.56 -4.55 42.27
CA TYR A 531 -13.24 -4.36 43.69
C TYR A 531 -14.35 -4.94 44.60
N ASP A 532 -15.61 -4.72 44.22
CA ASP A 532 -16.79 -5.33 44.84
C ASP A 532 -17.65 -5.98 43.76
N PHE A 533 -17.32 -7.24 43.45
CA PHE A 533 -18.01 -8.01 42.42
C PHE A 533 -19.51 -8.15 42.70
N ALA A 534 -19.91 -8.31 43.96
CA ALA A 534 -21.33 -8.51 44.31
C ALA A 534 -22.13 -7.23 44.04
N ALA A 535 -21.59 -6.06 44.37
CA ALA A 535 -22.20 -4.78 44.06
C ALA A 535 -22.27 -4.54 42.54
N ALA A 536 -21.16 -4.77 41.83
CA ALA A 536 -21.07 -4.57 40.38
C ALA A 536 -22.03 -5.50 39.61
N TRP A 537 -22.11 -6.78 40.02
CA TRP A 537 -23.05 -7.75 39.47
C TRP A 537 -24.50 -7.33 39.70
N THR A 538 -24.84 -6.95 40.93
CA THR A 538 -26.19 -6.50 41.30
C THR A 538 -26.61 -5.27 40.47
N ASP A 539 -25.67 -4.37 40.24
CA ASP A 539 -25.87 -3.16 39.45
C ASP A 539 -26.11 -3.47 37.96
N LEU A 540 -25.43 -4.47 37.41
CA LEU A 540 -25.62 -4.90 36.03
C LEU A 540 -26.95 -5.64 35.85
N VAL A 541 -27.35 -6.53 36.78
CA VAL A 541 -28.64 -7.25 36.78
C VAL A 541 -29.86 -6.30 36.85
N ARG A 542 -29.67 -5.07 37.34
CA ARG A 542 -30.72 -4.03 37.27
C ARG A 542 -30.94 -3.51 35.86
N LEU A 543 -29.92 -3.58 35.00
CA LEU A 543 -29.90 -3.06 33.64
C LEU A 543 -30.14 -4.15 32.58
N THR A 544 -29.94 -5.43 32.92
CA THR A 544 -30.10 -6.55 31.99
C THR A 544 -30.85 -7.74 32.62
N GLU A 545 -31.44 -8.60 31.78
CA GLU A 545 -32.07 -9.85 32.22
C GLU A 545 -31.07 -11.01 32.32
N GLU A 546 -30.04 -11.05 31.46
CA GLU A 546 -29.02 -12.10 31.42
C GLU A 546 -27.61 -11.52 31.33
N ILE A 547 -26.65 -12.16 32.02
CA ILE A 547 -25.23 -11.79 31.97
C ILE A 547 -24.42 -13.05 31.62
N ASP A 548 -23.77 -13.01 30.47
CA ASP A 548 -22.92 -14.09 30.00
C ASP A 548 -21.44 -13.69 30.03
N ILE A 549 -20.59 -14.62 30.48
CA ILE A 549 -19.13 -14.45 30.51
C ILE A 549 -18.51 -15.58 29.72
N GLU A 550 -17.84 -15.24 28.62
CA GLU A 550 -17.24 -16.18 27.68
C GLU A 550 -15.70 -16.09 27.75
N GLU A 551 -15.02 -17.25 27.79
CA GLU A 551 -13.55 -17.29 27.79
C GLU A 551 -12.93 -16.91 26.44
N GLY A 552 -13.64 -17.20 25.33
CA GLY A 552 -13.22 -16.86 23.97
C GLY A 552 -13.61 -15.44 23.59
N CYS A 553 -12.84 -14.82 22.69
CA CYS A 553 -13.27 -13.57 22.06
C CYS A 553 -14.49 -13.81 21.16
N ASP A 554 -15.31 -12.78 20.98
CA ASP A 554 -16.48 -12.82 20.12
C ASP A 554 -16.10 -12.94 18.64
N THR A 555 -16.18 -14.15 18.07
CA THR A 555 -15.83 -14.34 16.65
C THR A 555 -16.93 -13.94 15.68
N ASP A 556 -18.16 -13.78 16.16
CA ASP A 556 -19.32 -13.53 15.32
C ASP A 556 -19.40 -12.05 14.94
N TYR A 557 -19.10 -11.17 15.91
CA TYR A 557 -19.19 -9.73 15.75
C TYR A 557 -17.85 -9.00 15.87
N ALA A 558 -16.86 -9.53 16.62
CA ALA A 558 -15.52 -8.95 16.69
C ALA A 558 -14.63 -9.40 15.51
N ARG A 559 -15.16 -9.33 14.29
CA ARG A 559 -14.35 -9.55 13.09
C ARG A 559 -13.27 -8.48 13.05
N HIS A 560 -12.01 -8.90 13.07
CA HIS A 560 -10.88 -7.99 13.00
C HIS A 560 -10.94 -7.22 11.69
N VAL A 561 -10.87 -5.89 11.73
CA VAL A 561 -10.55 -5.11 10.52
C VAL A 561 -9.07 -5.32 10.26
N PRO A 562 -8.64 -6.10 9.24
CA PRO A 562 -7.24 -6.50 9.10
C PRO A 562 -6.32 -5.29 9.15
N ALA A 563 -5.30 -5.26 10.00
CA ALA A 563 -4.39 -4.11 10.07
C ALA A 563 -3.92 -3.75 8.66
N THR A 564 -4.15 -2.51 8.24
CA THR A 564 -4.07 -2.03 6.85
C THR A 564 -2.90 -2.72 6.13
N PRO A 565 -3.15 -3.77 5.30
CA PRO A 565 -2.10 -4.28 4.45
C PRO A 565 -1.74 -3.07 3.62
N GLY A 566 -0.50 -2.57 3.76
CA GLY A 566 -0.11 -1.34 3.10
C GLY A 566 -0.59 -1.41 1.65
N LEU A 567 -1.36 -0.43 1.19
CA LEU A 567 -1.97 -0.41 -0.15
C LEU A 567 -0.94 -0.60 -1.28
N ALA A 568 0.36 -0.57 -0.94
CA ALA A 568 1.49 -0.94 -1.77
C ALA A 568 1.75 -2.47 -1.93
N GLY A 569 0.90 -3.33 -1.35
CA GLY A 569 1.02 -4.80 -1.43
C GLY A 569 0.19 -5.44 -2.55
N ASP A 570 0.30 -6.77 -2.71
CA ASP A 570 -0.50 -7.55 -3.66
C ASP A 570 -2.00 -7.43 -3.33
N VAL A 571 -2.77 -6.87 -4.25
CA VAL A 571 -4.23 -6.62 -4.10
C VAL A 571 -4.99 -7.93 -3.86
N GLU A 572 -4.58 -9.05 -4.43
CA GLU A 572 -5.23 -10.34 -4.15
C GLU A 572 -4.98 -10.77 -2.69
N LYS A 573 -3.77 -10.54 -2.18
CA LYS A 573 -3.46 -10.81 -0.78
C LYS A 573 -4.32 -9.92 0.13
N TYR A 574 -4.51 -8.65 -0.24
CA TYR A 574 -5.37 -7.73 0.48
C TYR A 574 -6.80 -8.27 0.63
N PHE A 575 -7.42 -8.76 -0.45
CA PHE A 575 -8.78 -9.33 -0.39
C PHE A 575 -8.84 -10.73 0.25
N SER A 576 -7.75 -11.51 0.25
CA SER A 576 -7.72 -12.84 0.89
C SER A 576 -7.72 -12.81 2.43
N THR A 577 -7.58 -11.62 3.02
CA THR A 577 -7.57 -11.42 4.48
C THR A 577 -8.96 -11.12 5.07
N LEU A 578 -10.00 -11.08 4.22
CA LEU A 578 -11.41 -10.97 4.58
C LEU A 578 -12.02 -12.37 4.64
#